data_AF-A0A081AIJ1-F1
#
_entry.id   AF-A0A081AIJ1-F1
#
_cell.length_a   1.000
_cell.length_b   1.000
_cell.length_c   1.000
_cell.angle_alpha   90.00
_cell.angle_beta   90.00
_cell.angle_gamma   90.00
#
_symmetry.space_group_name_H-M   'P 1'
#
loop_
_entity.id
_entity.type
_entity.pdbx_description
1 polymer ?
#
loop_
_entity_poly.entity_id
_entity_poly.type
_entity_poly.pdbx_seq_one_letter_code
_entity_poly.pdbx_strand_id
1 'polypeptide(L)'
;MVEEAPRWVYANAGLSLLFYQILDVADGKQARKTGNSSPLGLLFDHGCDALNVVVSACTFASTIMLGPTYWSLLIFLAPAMVFFMATWEEYYTGTLALPIINGPNEGLLIMYSIYIVTAIVGPNVWTQPNILFPQLNNNHVFVLITITSAVGQCLFSAVVAIRSMERKAKDGAAALVGITPFIALILLSALWVFWSPSDVFTDHPRLLIWTVGLVFAKMVMHMMLSHMCEEPYWLLRKTFMIQLVVSFLLVAGIVPWGHESSVVQLFFVISLSAYVHMIYFLSTELATILGIRIFKVKQG
;
A
#
# COMPACT_ATOMS: atom_id res chain seq x y z
N MET A 1 10.30 18.41 21.70
CA MET A 1 9.15 18.20 22.61
C MET A 1 8.22 17.21 21.94
N VAL A 2 7.94 16.08 22.58
CA VAL A 2 6.97 15.09 22.06
C VAL A 2 5.64 15.41 22.74
N GLU A 3 4.89 16.33 22.16
CA GLU A 3 3.54 16.63 22.62
C GLU A 3 2.60 15.53 22.10
N GLU A 4 1.74 15.00 22.97
CA GLU A 4 0.68 14.09 22.54
C GLU A 4 -0.25 14.82 21.56
N ALA A 5 -0.61 14.15 20.46
CA ALA A 5 -1.62 14.73 19.59
C ALA A 5 -2.96 14.83 20.36
N PRO A 6 -3.75 15.89 20.14
CA PRO A 6 -5.06 16.03 20.76
C PRO A 6 -5.95 14.81 20.49
N ARG A 7 -6.69 14.35 21.51
CA ARG A 7 -7.46 13.09 21.43
C ARG A 7 -8.46 13.03 20.28
N TRP A 8 -9.03 14.18 19.90
CA TRP A 8 -9.96 14.29 18.79
C TRP A 8 -9.32 13.91 17.43
N VAL A 9 -8.00 14.03 17.27
CA VAL A 9 -7.30 13.67 16.03
C VAL A 9 -7.38 12.16 15.80
N TYR A 10 -7.21 11.35 16.85
CA TYR A 10 -7.37 9.90 16.77
C TYR A 10 -8.83 9.51 16.51
N ALA A 11 -9.79 10.16 17.18
CA ALA A 11 -11.21 9.94 16.91
C ALA A 11 -11.59 10.27 15.46
N ASN A 12 -11.08 11.38 14.92
CA ASN A 12 -11.26 11.77 13.53
C ASN A 12 -10.64 10.76 12.56
N ALA A 13 -9.43 10.25 12.84
CA ALA A 13 -8.80 9.21 12.03
C ALA A 13 -9.65 7.92 12.00
N GLY A 14 -10.18 7.51 13.17
CA GLY A 14 -11.09 6.37 13.30
C GLY A 14 -12.37 6.54 12.48
N LEU A 15 -13.06 7.68 12.65
CA LEU A 15 -14.29 7.98 11.91
C LEU A 15 -14.03 8.10 10.40
N SER A 16 -12.94 8.76 10.00
CA SER A 16 -12.58 8.92 8.59
C SER A 16 -12.36 7.56 7.91
N LEU A 17 -11.64 6.65 8.58
CA LEU A 17 -11.40 5.32 8.03
C LEU A 17 -12.65 4.43 8.04
N LEU A 18 -13.52 4.57 9.04
CA LEU A 18 -14.83 3.92 9.04
C LEU A 18 -15.68 4.40 7.86
N PHE A 19 -15.75 5.72 7.63
CA PHE A 19 -16.46 6.27 6.47
C PHE A 19 -15.83 5.82 5.16
N TYR A 20 -14.50 5.76 5.07
CA TYR A 20 -13.79 5.19 3.92
C TYR A 20 -14.31 3.78 3.62
N GLN A 21 -14.24 2.86 4.58
CA GLN A 21 -14.67 1.47 4.36
C GLN A 21 -16.15 1.36 3.94
N ILE A 22 -17.02 2.18 4.53
CA ILE A 22 -18.45 2.18 4.17
C ILE A 22 -18.64 2.66 2.73
N LEU A 23 -17.98 3.75 2.34
CA LEU A 23 -18.11 4.33 1.01
C LEU A 23 -17.48 3.46 -0.07
N ASP A 24 -16.32 2.89 0.22
CA ASP A 24 -15.60 1.91 -0.58
C ASP A 24 -16.51 0.71 -0.92
N VAL A 25 -17.03 0.01 0.09
CA VAL A 25 -17.95 -1.13 -0.15
C VAL A 25 -19.26 -0.70 -0.85
N ALA A 26 -19.71 0.54 -0.65
CA ALA A 26 -20.95 1.04 -1.24
C ALA A 26 -20.82 1.31 -2.75
N ASP A 27 -19.64 1.65 -3.25
CA ASP A 27 -19.47 2.12 -4.63
C ASP A 27 -19.81 1.01 -5.65
N GLY A 28 -19.31 -0.21 -5.45
CA GLY A 28 -19.53 -1.35 -6.32
C GLY A 28 -20.95 -1.89 -6.19
N LYS A 29 -21.53 -1.82 -4.99
CA LYS A 29 -22.95 -2.16 -4.78
C LYS A 29 -23.85 -1.20 -5.55
N GLN A 30 -23.54 0.09 -5.49
CA GLN A 30 -24.30 1.12 -6.19
C GLN A 30 -24.08 1.05 -7.71
N ALA A 31 -22.86 0.79 -8.17
CA ALA A 31 -22.54 0.57 -9.58
C ALA A 31 -23.34 -0.61 -10.16
N ARG A 32 -23.40 -1.74 -9.45
CA ARG A 32 -24.22 -2.90 -9.85
C ARG A 32 -25.71 -2.56 -9.86
N LYS A 33 -26.22 -1.94 -8.81
CA LYS A 33 -27.64 -1.56 -8.68
C LYS A 33 -28.10 -0.63 -9.81
N THR A 34 -27.22 0.26 -10.26
CA THR A 34 -27.54 1.27 -11.28
C THR A 34 -27.10 0.88 -12.70
N GLY A 35 -26.50 -0.30 -12.90
CA GLY A 35 -25.98 -0.73 -14.20
C GLY A 35 -24.76 0.05 -14.70
N ASN A 36 -23.96 0.60 -13.79
CA ASN A 36 -22.75 1.41 -14.08
C ASN A 36 -21.43 0.71 -13.75
N SER A 37 -21.43 -0.61 -13.50
CA SER A 37 -20.18 -1.38 -13.35
C SER A 37 -19.31 -1.23 -14.61
N SER A 38 -18.01 -0.99 -14.42
CA SER A 38 -17.07 -0.82 -15.54
C SER A 38 -15.64 -1.19 -15.12
N PRO A 39 -14.76 -1.56 -16.07
CA PRO A 39 -13.33 -1.73 -15.80
C PRO A 39 -12.67 -0.47 -15.24
N LEU A 40 -13.10 0.72 -15.67
CA LEU A 40 -12.61 1.97 -15.09
C LEU A 40 -12.95 2.09 -13.59
N GLY A 41 -14.16 1.68 -13.19
CA GLY A 41 -14.55 1.66 -11.79
C GLY A 41 -13.64 0.74 -10.96
N LEU A 42 -13.41 -0.49 -11.44
CA LEU A 42 -12.51 -1.46 -10.78
C LEU A 42 -11.07 -0.93 -10.66
N LEU A 43 -10.54 -0.31 -11.71
CA LEU A 43 -9.21 0.29 -11.70
C LEU A 43 -9.11 1.45 -10.70
N PHE A 44 -10.14 2.29 -10.64
CA PHE A 44 -10.18 3.46 -9.76
C PHE A 44 -10.24 3.04 -8.29
N ASP A 45 -11.10 2.07 -7.97
CA ASP A 45 -11.25 1.42 -6.66
C ASP A 45 -9.89 0.92 -6.12
N HIS A 46 -9.20 0.08 -6.90
CA HIS A 46 -7.86 -0.42 -6.56
C HIS A 46 -6.82 0.69 -6.39
N GLY A 47 -6.93 1.77 -7.17
CA GLY A 47 -6.04 2.92 -7.05
C GLY A 47 -6.24 3.67 -5.73
N CYS A 48 -7.50 3.89 -5.34
CA CYS A 48 -7.87 4.48 -4.06
C CYS A 48 -7.40 3.62 -2.89
N ASP A 49 -7.63 2.31 -2.95
CA ASP A 49 -7.16 1.36 -1.93
C ASP A 49 -5.63 1.37 -1.79
N ALA A 50 -4.90 1.38 -2.90
CA ALA A 50 -3.45 1.42 -2.88
C ALA A 50 -2.90 2.70 -2.21
N LEU A 51 -3.53 3.86 -2.44
CA LEU A 51 -3.17 5.10 -1.74
C LEU A 51 -3.58 5.05 -0.28
N ASN A 52 -4.73 4.47 0.04
CA ASN A 52 -5.22 4.36 1.39
C ASN A 52 -4.27 3.51 2.26
N VAL A 53 -3.63 2.48 1.70
CA VAL A 53 -2.55 1.75 2.38
C VAL A 53 -1.42 2.69 2.85
N VAL A 54 -0.99 3.63 2.00
CA VAL A 54 0.11 4.57 2.32
C VAL A 54 -0.31 5.61 3.35
N VAL A 55 -1.49 6.21 3.15
CA VAL A 55 -2.07 7.20 4.08
C VAL A 55 -2.26 6.56 5.46
N SER A 56 -2.90 5.39 5.48
CA SER A 56 -3.18 4.65 6.70
C SER A 56 -1.91 4.22 7.41
N ALA A 57 -0.88 3.76 6.71
CA ALA A 57 0.39 3.43 7.34
C ALA A 57 1.01 4.63 8.07
N CYS A 58 0.99 5.82 7.46
CA CYS A 58 1.52 7.04 8.06
C CYS A 58 0.71 7.49 9.30
N THR A 59 -0.62 7.45 9.23
CA THR A 59 -1.48 7.84 10.36
C THR A 59 -1.43 6.80 11.47
N PHE A 60 -1.36 5.53 11.12
CA PHE A 60 -1.32 4.42 12.07
C PHE A 60 0.01 4.36 12.82
N ALA A 61 1.15 4.47 12.12
CA ALA A 61 2.47 4.57 12.75
C ALA A 61 2.55 5.71 13.78
N SER A 62 1.87 6.83 13.51
CA SER A 62 1.77 7.95 14.44
C SER A 62 0.88 7.64 15.64
N THR A 63 -0.21 6.91 15.43
CA THR A 63 -1.18 6.53 16.47
C THR A 63 -0.57 5.58 17.49
N ILE A 64 0.16 4.58 17.00
CA ILE A 64 0.82 3.59 17.86
C ILE A 64 2.25 4.00 18.27
N MET A 65 2.59 5.28 18.13
CA MET A 65 3.82 5.91 18.62
C MET A 65 5.12 5.20 18.17
N LEU A 66 5.21 4.75 16.92
CA LEU A 66 6.41 4.08 16.42
C LEU A 66 7.58 5.04 16.13
N GLY A 67 7.28 6.32 15.95
CA GLY A 67 8.28 7.35 15.61
C GLY A 67 8.97 7.09 14.26
N PRO A 68 10.08 7.79 13.98
CA PRO A 68 10.86 7.61 12.76
C PRO A 68 11.80 6.40 12.88
N THR A 69 11.25 5.21 13.14
CA THR A 69 12.02 3.97 13.35
C THR A 69 11.68 2.92 12.30
N TYR A 70 12.52 1.88 12.15
CA TYR A 70 12.26 0.77 11.22
C TYR A 70 10.92 0.07 11.46
N TRP A 71 10.36 0.16 12.67
CA TRP A 71 9.01 -0.34 12.97
C TRP A 71 7.93 0.36 12.13
N SER A 72 8.09 1.66 11.86
CA SER A 72 7.18 2.42 10.99
C SER A 72 7.27 1.99 9.52
N LEU A 73 8.42 1.46 9.08
CA LEU A 73 8.52 0.83 7.76
C LEU A 73 7.82 -0.52 7.74
N LEU A 74 7.95 -1.32 8.80
CA LEU A 74 7.29 -2.62 8.90
C LEU A 74 5.75 -2.49 8.92
N ILE A 75 5.21 -1.48 9.59
CA ILE A 75 3.75 -1.25 9.62
C ILE A 75 3.20 -0.75 8.28
N PHE A 76 4.03 -0.11 7.45
CA PHE A 76 3.70 0.16 6.05
C PHE A 76 3.82 -1.10 5.19
N LEU A 77 4.91 -1.84 5.37
CA LEU A 77 5.25 -3.00 4.56
C LEU A 77 4.19 -4.11 4.69
N ALA A 78 3.72 -4.40 5.90
CA ALA A 78 2.74 -5.46 6.15
C ALA A 78 1.47 -5.36 5.26
N PRO A 79 0.67 -4.26 5.33
CA PRO A 79 -0.51 -4.11 4.47
C PRO A 79 -0.15 -3.96 2.97
N ALA A 80 0.97 -3.31 2.63
CA ALA A 80 1.41 -3.20 1.23
C ALA A 80 1.69 -4.57 0.60
N MET A 81 2.35 -5.49 1.34
CA MET A 81 2.60 -6.86 0.88
C MET A 81 1.30 -7.62 0.67
N VAL A 82 0.39 -7.57 1.63
CA VAL A 82 -0.91 -8.27 1.53
C VAL A 82 -1.71 -7.74 0.34
N PHE A 83 -1.79 -6.42 0.18
CA PHE A 83 -2.54 -5.82 -0.92
C PHE A 83 -1.92 -6.13 -2.28
N PHE A 84 -0.60 -6.00 -2.43
CA PHE A 84 0.09 -6.40 -3.66
C PHE A 84 -0.18 -7.86 -4.01
N MET A 85 -0.07 -8.77 -3.03
CA MET A 85 -0.28 -10.20 -3.24
C MET A 85 -1.73 -10.53 -3.58
N ALA A 86 -2.70 -9.83 -3.01
CA ALA A 86 -4.12 -9.98 -3.37
C ALA A 86 -4.38 -9.54 -4.82
N THR A 87 -3.85 -8.39 -5.24
CA THR A 87 -3.97 -7.94 -6.64
C THR A 87 -3.22 -8.87 -7.61
N TRP A 88 -2.08 -9.41 -7.18
CA TRP A 88 -1.31 -10.39 -7.98
C TRP A 88 -2.06 -11.72 -8.09
N GLU A 89 -2.69 -12.17 -7.01
CA GLU A 89 -3.58 -13.33 -7.02
C GLU A 89 -4.76 -13.11 -7.96
N GLU A 90 -5.41 -11.95 -7.92
CA GLU A 90 -6.49 -11.58 -8.83
C GLU A 90 -6.04 -11.60 -10.30
N TYR A 91 -4.86 -11.06 -10.61
CA TYR A 91 -4.32 -11.09 -11.98
C TYR A 91 -4.25 -12.52 -12.56
N TYR A 92 -3.86 -13.52 -11.75
CA TYR A 92 -3.76 -14.91 -12.21
C TYR A 92 -5.07 -15.71 -12.10
N THR A 93 -5.88 -15.44 -11.08
CA THR A 93 -7.16 -16.13 -10.85
C THR A 93 -8.26 -15.62 -11.75
N GLY A 94 -8.28 -14.32 -12.01
CA GLY A 94 -9.29 -13.59 -12.78
C GLY A 94 -10.36 -12.93 -11.90
N THR A 95 -10.30 -13.10 -10.57
CA THR A 95 -11.30 -12.58 -9.64
C THR A 95 -10.68 -12.31 -8.27
N LEU A 96 -10.96 -11.16 -7.66
CA LEU A 96 -10.69 -10.93 -6.24
C LEU A 96 -11.64 -11.76 -5.36
N ALA A 97 -11.18 -12.92 -4.89
CA ALA A 97 -11.93 -13.76 -3.96
C ALA A 97 -11.59 -13.39 -2.51
N LEU A 98 -12.41 -12.55 -1.89
CA LEU A 98 -12.24 -12.20 -0.48
C LEU A 98 -12.80 -13.33 0.42
N PRO A 99 -11.97 -14.01 1.23
CA PRO A 99 -12.46 -14.95 2.24
C PRO A 99 -13.25 -14.23 3.33
N ILE A 100 -13.94 -15.01 4.18
CA ILE A 100 -14.77 -14.48 5.29
C ILE A 100 -13.96 -13.52 6.16
N ILE A 101 -12.68 -13.85 6.43
CA ILE A 101 -11.72 -12.97 7.10
C ILE A 101 -10.72 -12.48 6.07
N ASN A 102 -10.69 -11.18 5.80
CA ASN A 102 -9.83 -10.55 4.81
C ASN A 102 -9.31 -9.18 5.29
N GLY A 103 -8.27 -8.68 4.61
CA GLY A 103 -7.67 -7.39 4.94
C GLY A 103 -8.65 -6.20 4.89
N PRO A 104 -9.38 -6.00 3.78
CA PRO A 104 -10.32 -4.88 3.64
C PRO A 104 -11.42 -4.82 4.69
N ASN A 105 -11.90 -5.97 5.20
CA ASN A 105 -12.94 -6.01 6.23
C ASN A 105 -12.34 -5.92 7.64
N GLU A 106 -11.65 -6.98 8.09
CA GLU A 106 -11.17 -7.10 9.46
C GLU A 106 -9.96 -6.22 9.73
N GLY A 107 -9.07 -6.05 8.76
CA GLY A 107 -7.89 -5.20 8.90
C GLY A 107 -8.28 -3.73 9.12
N LEU A 108 -9.20 -3.20 8.31
CA LEU A 108 -9.72 -1.84 8.50
C LEU A 108 -10.51 -1.70 9.81
N LEU A 109 -11.33 -2.70 10.16
CA LEU A 109 -12.04 -2.75 11.45
C LEU A 109 -11.12 -2.66 12.65
N ILE A 110 -10.06 -3.47 12.67
CA ILE A 110 -9.03 -3.42 13.72
C ILE A 110 -8.41 -2.03 13.76
N MET A 111 -8.07 -1.47 12.60
CA MET A 111 -7.39 -0.18 12.50
C MET A 111 -8.23 0.99 13.03
N TYR A 112 -9.50 1.15 12.60
CA TYR A 112 -10.32 2.23 13.15
C TYR A 112 -10.75 1.99 14.60
N SER A 113 -10.88 0.74 15.04
CA SER A 113 -11.10 0.42 16.45
C SER A 113 -9.91 0.88 17.29
N ILE A 114 -8.68 0.65 16.82
CA ILE A 114 -7.46 1.12 17.47
C ILE A 114 -7.40 2.64 17.53
N TYR A 115 -7.76 3.35 16.46
CA TYR A 115 -7.85 4.80 16.48
C TYR A 115 -8.83 5.30 17.56
N ILE A 116 -10.03 4.73 17.61
CA ILE A 116 -11.07 5.11 18.59
C ILE A 116 -10.63 4.79 20.02
N VAL A 117 -10.08 3.59 20.26
CA VAL A 117 -9.57 3.20 21.59
C VAL A 117 -8.44 4.13 22.01
N THR A 118 -7.51 4.45 21.12
CA THR A 118 -6.40 5.37 21.40
C THR A 118 -6.89 6.78 21.75
N ALA A 119 -7.97 7.24 21.12
CA ALA A 119 -8.61 8.51 21.48
C ALA A 119 -9.09 8.52 22.94
N ILE A 120 -9.64 7.40 23.41
CA ILE A 120 -10.18 7.24 24.77
C ILE A 120 -9.04 7.07 25.79
N VAL A 121 -8.18 6.08 25.61
CA VAL A 121 -7.19 5.67 26.63
C VAL A 121 -5.90 6.47 26.57
N GLY A 122 -5.53 6.92 25.38
CA GLY A 122 -4.32 7.69 25.11
C GLY A 122 -3.22 6.95 24.38
N PRO A 123 -2.40 7.69 23.62
CA PRO A 123 -1.35 7.09 22.80
C PRO A 123 -0.27 6.42 23.65
N ASN A 124 -0.02 6.91 24.88
CA ASN A 124 0.99 6.36 25.79
C ASN A 124 0.81 4.88 26.13
N VAL A 125 -0.39 4.31 25.93
CA VAL A 125 -0.61 2.86 26.11
C VAL A 125 0.31 2.03 25.19
N TRP A 126 0.63 2.57 24.01
CA TRP A 126 1.40 1.88 22.98
C TRP A 126 2.89 1.77 23.32
N THR A 127 3.41 2.68 24.16
CA THR A 127 4.80 2.67 24.62
C THR A 127 4.98 1.97 25.96
N GLN A 128 3.91 1.48 26.59
CA GLN A 128 4.03 0.67 27.80
C GLN A 128 4.53 -0.75 27.47
N PRO A 129 5.23 -1.41 28.42
CA PRO A 129 5.55 -2.82 28.31
C PRO A 129 4.31 -3.68 28.07
N ASN A 130 4.43 -4.66 27.20
CA ASN A 130 3.35 -5.58 26.90
C ASN A 130 3.15 -6.60 28.03
N ILE A 131 1.90 -6.92 28.33
CA ILE A 131 1.54 -7.83 29.44
C ILE A 131 2.06 -9.26 29.19
N LEU A 132 2.04 -9.74 27.94
CA LEU A 132 2.47 -11.09 27.58
C LEU A 132 3.96 -11.17 27.27
N PHE A 133 4.53 -10.09 26.73
CA PHE A 133 5.95 -9.97 26.39
C PHE A 133 6.56 -8.72 27.06
N PRO A 134 6.85 -8.76 28.38
CA PRO A 134 7.29 -7.57 29.14
C PRO A 134 8.57 -6.88 28.63
N GLN A 135 9.34 -7.57 27.78
CA GLN A 135 10.58 -7.08 27.16
C GLN A 135 10.31 -6.19 25.95
N LEU A 136 9.07 -6.18 25.44
CA LEU A 136 8.65 -5.41 24.29
C LEU A 136 7.52 -4.46 24.68
N ASN A 137 7.47 -3.31 24.02
CA ASN A 137 6.35 -2.39 24.14
C ASN A 137 5.14 -2.90 23.33
N ASN A 138 3.94 -2.46 23.70
CA ASN A 138 2.68 -2.84 23.04
C ASN A 138 2.71 -2.59 21.52
N ASN A 139 3.31 -1.48 21.08
CA ASN A 139 3.44 -1.15 19.66
C ASN A 139 4.33 -2.13 18.89
N HIS A 140 5.47 -2.54 19.43
CA HIS A 140 6.37 -3.51 18.81
C HIS A 140 5.70 -4.89 18.70
N VAL A 141 5.01 -5.33 19.77
CA VAL A 141 4.23 -6.58 19.75
C VAL A 141 3.16 -6.52 18.66
N PHE A 142 2.44 -5.40 18.53
CA PHE A 142 1.43 -5.23 17.49
C PHE A 142 2.04 -5.34 16.08
N VAL A 143 3.18 -4.69 15.83
CA VAL A 143 3.87 -4.77 14.53
C VAL A 143 4.33 -6.20 14.23
N LEU A 144 4.87 -6.92 15.21
CA LEU A 144 5.30 -8.32 15.03
C LEU A 144 4.14 -9.24 14.70
N ILE A 145 2.99 -9.07 15.36
CA ILE A 145 1.77 -9.82 15.03
C ILE A 145 1.33 -9.49 13.60
N THR A 146 1.28 -8.20 13.26
CA THR A 146 0.81 -7.74 11.96
C THR A 146 1.68 -8.24 10.81
N ILE A 147 3.02 -8.17 10.94
CA ILE A 147 3.94 -8.64 9.90
C ILE A 147 3.89 -10.17 9.76
N THR A 148 3.76 -10.91 10.88
CA THR A 148 3.64 -12.37 10.85
C THR A 148 2.35 -12.80 10.16
N SER A 149 1.23 -12.16 10.48
CA SER A 149 -0.06 -12.39 9.80
C SER A 149 0.01 -12.03 8.32
N ALA A 150 0.66 -10.92 7.96
CA ALA A 150 0.85 -10.50 6.58
C ALA A 150 1.66 -11.52 5.77
N VAL A 151 2.77 -12.04 6.31
CA VAL A 151 3.56 -13.11 5.67
C VAL A 151 2.71 -14.37 5.46
N GLY A 152 1.95 -14.80 6.48
CA GLY A 152 1.04 -15.93 6.37
C GLY A 152 0.01 -15.75 5.23
N GLN A 153 -0.60 -14.56 5.14
CA GLN A 153 -1.55 -14.24 4.08
C GLN A 153 -0.89 -14.22 2.69
N CYS A 154 0.32 -13.66 2.57
CA CYS A 154 1.06 -13.66 1.30
C CYS A 154 1.38 -15.09 0.82
N LEU A 155 1.78 -15.98 1.74
CA LEU A 155 2.02 -17.39 1.42
C LEU A 155 0.74 -18.09 0.95
N PHE A 156 -0.40 -17.79 1.60
CA PHE A 156 -1.69 -18.31 1.18
C PHE A 156 -2.06 -17.85 -0.24
N SER A 157 -1.94 -16.55 -0.54
CA SER A 157 -2.19 -16.00 -1.88
C SER A 157 -1.27 -16.59 -2.94
N ALA A 158 0.01 -16.81 -2.62
CA ALA A 158 0.95 -17.51 -3.50
C ALA A 158 0.47 -18.92 -3.87
N VAL A 159 0.04 -19.71 -2.87
CA VAL A 159 -0.49 -21.06 -3.09
C VAL A 159 -1.75 -21.04 -3.97
N VAL A 160 -2.67 -20.11 -3.74
CA VAL A 160 -3.91 -20.01 -4.52
C VAL A 160 -3.63 -19.67 -5.99
N ALA A 161 -2.77 -18.70 -6.25
CA ALA A 161 -2.41 -18.29 -7.60
C ALA A 161 -1.65 -19.38 -8.38
N ILE A 162 -0.68 -20.06 -7.73
CA ILE A 162 0.05 -21.19 -8.34
C ILE A 162 -0.94 -22.29 -8.73
N ARG A 163 -1.81 -22.72 -7.81
CA ARG A 163 -2.85 -23.72 -8.09
C ARG A 163 -3.84 -23.28 -9.16
N SER A 164 -4.11 -21.98 -9.28
CA SER A 164 -4.95 -21.43 -10.35
C SER A 164 -4.29 -21.61 -11.71
N MET A 165 -3.00 -21.33 -11.81
CA MET A 165 -2.21 -21.48 -13.03
C MET A 165 -2.03 -22.93 -13.44
N GLU A 166 -1.76 -23.82 -12.49
CA GLU A 166 -1.68 -25.27 -12.73
C GLU A 166 -3.02 -25.83 -13.27
N ARG A 167 -4.15 -25.38 -12.70
CA ARG A 167 -5.50 -25.73 -13.22
C ARG A 167 -5.75 -25.23 -14.64
N LYS A 168 -5.09 -24.15 -15.06
CA LYS A 168 -5.11 -23.63 -16.43
C LYS A 168 -4.04 -24.30 -17.33
N ALA A 169 -3.42 -25.40 -16.88
CA ALA A 169 -2.32 -26.09 -17.56
C ALA A 169 -1.13 -25.19 -17.94
N LYS A 170 -0.91 -24.12 -17.15
CA LYS A 170 0.25 -23.22 -17.27
C LYS A 170 1.25 -23.52 -16.15
N ASP A 171 2.52 -23.15 -16.36
CA ASP A 171 3.53 -23.22 -15.31
C ASP A 171 3.17 -22.29 -14.14
N GLY A 172 2.82 -22.89 -13.00
CA GLY A 172 2.48 -22.15 -11.79
C GLY A 172 3.67 -21.43 -11.17
N ALA A 173 4.89 -21.98 -11.29
CA ALA A 173 6.09 -21.36 -10.76
C ALA A 173 6.46 -20.07 -11.52
N ALA A 174 6.15 -20.01 -12.83
CA ALA A 174 6.31 -18.80 -13.62
C ALA A 174 5.50 -17.61 -13.08
N ALA A 175 4.42 -17.84 -12.33
CA ALA A 175 3.66 -16.76 -11.70
C ALA A 175 4.49 -15.98 -10.67
N LEU A 176 5.41 -16.65 -9.95
CA LEU A 176 6.25 -16.04 -8.92
C LEU A 176 7.15 -14.94 -9.49
N VAL A 177 7.48 -15.00 -10.79
CA VAL A 177 8.21 -13.95 -11.49
C VAL A 177 7.45 -12.61 -11.42
N GLY A 178 6.12 -12.63 -11.41
CA GLY A 178 5.29 -11.43 -11.25
C GLY A 178 5.48 -10.69 -9.93
N ILE A 179 6.01 -11.35 -8.88
CA ILE A 179 6.26 -10.76 -7.56
C ILE A 179 7.61 -10.01 -7.53
N THR A 180 8.51 -10.31 -8.47
CA THR A 180 9.88 -9.78 -8.49
C THR A 180 9.99 -8.25 -8.42
N PRO A 181 9.13 -7.43 -9.07
CA PRO A 181 9.26 -5.97 -9.00
C PRO A 181 9.01 -5.45 -7.58
N PHE A 182 8.08 -6.09 -6.86
CA PHE A 182 7.74 -5.71 -5.50
C PHE A 182 8.81 -6.14 -4.49
N ILE A 183 9.36 -7.35 -4.64
CA ILE A 183 10.55 -7.78 -3.86
C ILE A 183 11.71 -6.81 -4.10
N ALA A 184 11.97 -6.45 -5.36
CA ALA A 184 13.03 -5.50 -5.68
C ALA A 184 12.75 -4.11 -5.09
N LEU A 185 11.52 -3.62 -5.10
CA LEU A 185 11.15 -2.37 -4.42
C LEU A 185 11.48 -2.42 -2.93
N ILE A 186 11.12 -3.51 -2.24
CA ILE A 186 11.39 -3.70 -0.81
C ILE A 186 12.90 -3.71 -0.55
N LEU A 187 13.66 -4.51 -1.28
CA LEU A 187 15.10 -4.66 -1.08
C LEU A 187 15.86 -3.37 -1.40
N LEU A 188 15.50 -2.66 -2.47
CA LEU A 188 16.13 -1.39 -2.82
C LEU A 188 15.78 -0.27 -1.83
N SER A 189 14.56 -0.27 -1.30
CA SER A 189 14.14 0.68 -0.26
C SER A 189 14.85 0.39 1.06
N ALA A 190 14.96 -0.88 1.44
CA ALA A 190 15.72 -1.31 2.62
C ALA A 190 17.21 -0.97 2.49
N LEU A 191 17.81 -1.24 1.33
CA LEU A 191 19.18 -0.84 1.02
C LEU A 191 19.38 0.66 1.20
N TRP A 192 18.44 1.49 0.71
CA TRP A 192 18.53 2.92 0.89
C TRP A 192 18.48 3.32 2.36
N VAL A 193 17.53 2.78 3.12
CA VAL A 193 17.38 3.09 4.54
C VAL A 193 18.61 2.66 5.36
N PHE A 194 19.15 1.46 5.13
CA PHE A 194 20.29 0.94 5.89
C PHE A 194 21.65 1.53 5.47
N TRP A 195 21.76 1.97 4.22
CA TRP A 195 23.00 2.54 3.66
C TRP A 195 22.93 4.06 3.51
N SER A 196 21.93 4.71 4.12
CA SER A 196 21.74 6.15 4.07
C SER A 196 22.87 6.87 4.81
N PRO A 197 23.69 7.71 4.15
CA PRO A 197 24.76 8.46 4.80
C PRO A 197 24.25 9.58 5.72
N SER A 198 23.06 10.12 5.45
CA SER A 198 22.47 11.21 6.25
C SER A 198 21.35 10.74 7.19
N ASP A 199 21.11 9.44 7.32
CA ASP A 199 19.95 8.88 8.04
C ASP A 199 18.61 9.51 7.60
N VAL A 200 18.41 9.59 6.28
CA VAL A 200 17.28 10.29 5.65
C VAL A 200 15.91 9.79 6.12
N PHE A 201 15.82 8.54 6.55
CA PHE A 201 14.57 8.00 7.07
C PHE A 201 14.22 8.60 8.43
N THR A 202 15.20 8.82 9.30
CA THR A 202 14.96 9.46 10.60
C THR A 202 14.49 10.91 10.43
N ASP A 203 15.09 11.63 9.48
CA ASP A 203 14.78 13.03 9.19
C ASP A 203 13.47 13.21 8.41
N HIS A 204 13.17 12.32 7.47
CA HIS A 204 12.06 12.43 6.52
C HIS A 204 11.23 11.13 6.38
N PRO A 205 10.75 10.52 7.49
CA PRO A 205 10.13 9.19 7.48
C PRO A 205 8.88 9.13 6.60
N ARG A 206 8.02 10.14 6.71
CA ARG A 206 6.77 10.23 5.93
C ARG A 206 7.07 10.40 4.44
N LEU A 207 8.05 11.22 4.09
CA LEU A 207 8.40 11.48 2.70
C LEU A 207 8.92 10.20 2.04
N LEU A 208 9.74 9.42 2.74
CA LEU A 208 10.24 8.13 2.25
C LEU A 208 9.11 7.10 2.12
N ILE A 209 8.25 6.95 3.14
CA ILE A 209 7.07 6.06 3.07
C ILE A 209 6.16 6.44 1.91
N TRP A 210 5.89 7.73 1.70
CA TRP A 210 5.09 8.21 0.58
C TRP A 210 5.74 7.95 -0.77
N THR A 211 7.05 8.14 -0.87
CA THR A 211 7.78 7.91 -2.13
C THR A 211 7.71 6.44 -2.53
N VAL A 212 8.05 5.54 -1.61
CA VAL A 212 7.95 4.09 -1.83
C VAL A 212 6.48 3.68 -2.07
N GLY A 213 5.55 4.25 -1.29
CA GLY A 213 4.11 4.04 -1.40
C GLY A 213 3.53 4.42 -2.76
N LEU A 214 3.97 5.53 -3.37
CA LEU A 214 3.53 5.93 -4.71
C LEU A 214 4.06 4.99 -5.79
N VAL A 215 5.30 4.50 -5.65
CA VAL A 215 5.85 3.48 -6.55
C VAL A 215 5.07 2.18 -6.43
N PHE A 216 4.77 1.74 -5.19
CA PHE A 216 3.90 0.59 -4.90
C PHE A 216 2.50 0.75 -5.51
N ALA A 217 1.82 1.88 -5.27
CA ALA A 217 0.48 2.12 -5.79
C ALA A 217 0.46 2.10 -7.32
N LYS A 218 1.52 2.63 -7.95
CA LYS A 218 1.69 2.55 -9.39
C LYS A 218 1.91 1.12 -9.90
N MET A 219 2.63 0.27 -9.16
CA MET A 219 2.79 -1.15 -9.51
C MET A 219 1.45 -1.89 -9.47
N VAL A 220 0.66 -1.70 -8.40
CA VAL A 220 -0.69 -2.28 -8.28
C VAL A 220 -1.56 -1.86 -9.46
N MET A 221 -1.62 -0.56 -9.76
CA MET A 221 -2.42 -0.03 -10.87
C MET A 221 -2.01 -0.59 -12.23
N HIS A 222 -0.71 -0.76 -12.48
CA HIS A 222 -0.25 -1.39 -13.71
C HIS A 222 -0.59 -2.88 -13.80
N MET A 223 -0.57 -3.58 -12.67
CA MET A 223 -0.97 -4.99 -12.62
C MET A 223 -2.48 -5.13 -12.87
N MET A 224 -3.29 -4.26 -12.25
CA MET A 224 -4.74 -4.20 -12.48
C MET A 224 -5.08 -3.83 -13.93
N LEU A 225 -4.37 -2.85 -14.51
CA LEU A 225 -4.53 -2.52 -15.92
C LEU A 225 -4.20 -3.72 -16.83
N SER A 226 -3.12 -4.44 -16.52
CA SER A 226 -2.72 -5.63 -17.29
C SER A 226 -3.79 -6.73 -17.16
N HIS A 227 -4.34 -6.93 -15.96
CA HIS A 227 -5.46 -7.85 -15.71
C HIS A 227 -6.68 -7.48 -16.56
N MET A 228 -7.13 -6.23 -16.50
CA MET A 228 -8.32 -5.75 -17.23
C MET A 228 -8.17 -5.79 -18.75
N CYS A 229 -6.96 -5.55 -19.25
CA CYS A 229 -6.65 -5.60 -20.68
C CYS A 229 -6.34 -7.03 -21.17
N GLU A 230 -6.28 -8.01 -20.27
CA GLU A 230 -5.80 -9.37 -20.56
C GLU A 230 -4.38 -9.40 -21.17
N GLU A 231 -3.55 -8.42 -20.81
CA GLU A 231 -2.19 -8.25 -21.29
C GLU A 231 -1.16 -8.78 -20.28
N PRO A 232 0.05 -9.17 -20.71
CA PRO A 232 1.09 -9.59 -19.80
C PRO A 232 1.51 -8.44 -18.87
N TYR A 233 1.65 -8.75 -17.58
CA TYR A 233 2.19 -7.82 -16.59
C TYR A 233 3.70 -7.60 -16.79
N TRP A 234 4.05 -6.42 -17.29
CA TRP A 234 5.44 -6.02 -17.51
C TRP A 234 6.14 -5.61 -16.21
N LEU A 235 7.17 -6.37 -15.84
CA LEU A 235 7.88 -6.28 -14.56
C LEU A 235 8.64 -4.96 -14.35
N LEU A 236 9.26 -4.43 -15.40
CA LEU A 236 10.09 -3.23 -15.33
C LEU A 236 9.38 -2.05 -15.98
N ARG A 237 9.15 -0.99 -15.20
CA ARG A 237 8.55 0.27 -15.66
C ARG A 237 9.51 1.44 -15.47
N LYS A 238 9.33 2.50 -16.24
CA LYS A 238 10.21 3.69 -16.24
C LYS A 238 10.38 4.32 -14.85
N THR A 239 9.31 4.40 -14.06
CA THR A 239 9.38 4.92 -12.68
C THR A 239 10.18 4.01 -11.73
N PHE A 240 10.20 2.70 -11.98
CA PHE A 240 11.01 1.78 -11.19
C PHE A 240 12.51 1.93 -11.49
N MET A 241 12.87 2.33 -12.72
CA MET A 241 14.27 2.65 -13.05
C MET A 241 14.83 3.78 -12.20
N ILE A 242 13.99 4.70 -11.74
CA ILE A 242 14.43 5.80 -10.87
C ILE A 242 14.90 5.25 -9.52
N GLN A 243 14.17 4.29 -8.93
CA GLN A 243 14.60 3.61 -7.71
C GLN A 243 15.97 2.95 -7.90
N LEU A 244 16.17 2.24 -9.02
CA LEU A 244 17.45 1.60 -9.34
C LEU A 244 18.58 2.62 -9.46
N VAL A 245 18.34 3.75 -10.14
CA VAL A 245 19.33 4.84 -10.25
C VAL A 245 19.64 5.43 -8.89
N VAL A 246 18.64 5.72 -8.05
CA VAL A 246 18.85 6.25 -6.69
C VAL A 246 19.67 5.27 -5.85
N SER A 247 19.32 3.99 -5.83
CA SER A 247 20.08 2.97 -5.10
C SER A 247 21.51 2.80 -5.63
N PHE A 248 21.70 2.87 -6.95
CA PHE A 248 23.04 2.84 -7.56
C PHE A 248 23.89 4.04 -7.13
N LEU A 249 23.35 5.26 -7.24
CA LEU A 249 24.06 6.49 -6.87
C LEU A 249 24.44 6.51 -5.38
N LEU A 250 23.58 5.94 -4.52
CA LEU A 250 23.84 5.77 -3.10
C LEU A 250 25.03 4.82 -2.86
N VAL A 251 24.98 3.61 -3.43
CA VAL A 251 26.04 2.59 -3.26
C VAL A 251 27.37 3.06 -3.86
N ALA A 252 27.31 3.78 -4.99
CA ALA A 252 28.49 4.35 -5.64
C ALA A 252 29.09 5.53 -4.86
N GLY A 253 28.44 6.02 -3.79
CA GLY A 253 28.89 7.18 -3.02
C GLY A 253 28.86 8.49 -3.79
N ILE A 254 28.09 8.54 -4.90
CA ILE A 254 27.98 9.71 -5.78
C ILE A 254 27.03 10.75 -5.17
N VAL A 255 26.00 10.31 -4.45
CA VAL A 255 25.10 11.22 -3.72
C VAL A 255 25.93 11.93 -2.64
N PRO A 256 26.20 13.24 -2.77
CA PRO A 256 26.96 13.96 -1.76
C PRO A 256 26.15 13.98 -0.47
N TRP A 257 26.83 13.76 0.66
CA TRP A 257 26.24 13.57 1.98
C TRP A 257 25.27 14.70 2.41
N GLY A 258 25.39 15.90 1.82
CA GLY A 258 24.50 17.04 2.08
C GLY A 258 23.25 17.16 1.19
N HIS A 259 23.04 16.26 0.21
CA HIS A 259 21.94 16.39 -0.77
C HIS A 259 20.94 15.23 -0.74
N GLU A 260 21.07 14.26 0.16
CA GLU A 260 20.17 13.09 0.23
C GLU A 260 18.71 13.49 0.45
N SER A 261 18.44 14.49 1.30
CA SER A 261 17.11 15.10 1.46
C SER A 261 16.55 15.66 0.14
N SER A 262 17.39 16.27 -0.70
CA SER A 262 16.97 16.78 -2.01
C SER A 262 16.67 15.64 -2.98
N VAL A 263 17.42 14.54 -2.90
CA VAL A 263 17.18 13.33 -3.71
C VAL A 263 15.83 12.71 -3.39
N VAL A 264 15.49 12.53 -2.10
CA VAL A 264 14.19 11.97 -1.72
C VAL A 264 13.03 12.91 -2.06
N GLN A 265 13.21 14.23 -1.92
CA GLN A 265 12.19 15.22 -2.34
C GLN A 265 11.96 15.18 -3.86
N LEU A 266 13.03 15.18 -4.65
CA LEU A 266 12.93 15.09 -6.10
C LEU A 266 12.26 13.78 -6.52
N PHE A 267 12.66 12.67 -5.91
CA PHE A 267 12.08 11.37 -6.22
C PHE A 267 10.60 11.27 -5.82
N PHE A 268 10.22 11.85 -4.68
CA PHE A 268 8.81 12.01 -4.30
C PHE A 268 8.03 12.78 -5.37
N VAL A 269 8.52 13.96 -5.79
CA VAL A 269 7.86 14.80 -6.79
C VAL A 269 7.71 14.07 -8.13
N ILE A 270 8.75 13.37 -8.57
CA ILE A 270 8.69 12.58 -9.81
C ILE A 270 7.69 11.44 -9.68
N SER A 271 7.70 10.71 -8.56
CA SER A 271 6.78 9.60 -8.30
C SER A 271 5.33 10.06 -8.25
N LEU A 272 5.06 11.18 -7.55
CA LEU A 272 3.75 11.79 -7.48
C LEU A 272 3.28 12.26 -8.86
N SER A 273 4.13 12.98 -9.60
CA SER A 273 3.82 13.45 -10.95
C SER A 273 3.51 12.28 -11.89
N ALA A 274 4.30 11.21 -11.82
CA ALA A 274 4.10 10.02 -12.63
C ALA A 274 2.83 9.25 -12.25
N TYR A 275 2.44 9.26 -10.98
CA TYR A 275 1.20 8.64 -10.52
C TYR A 275 -0.03 9.47 -10.91
N VAL A 276 0.00 10.79 -10.72
CA VAL A 276 -1.05 11.72 -11.17
C VAL A 276 -1.23 11.65 -12.69
N HIS A 277 -0.13 11.65 -13.45
CA HIS A 277 -0.17 11.43 -14.90
C HIS A 277 -0.88 10.12 -15.23
N MET A 278 -0.49 9.01 -14.60
CA MET A 278 -1.11 7.71 -14.85
C MET A 278 -2.63 7.73 -14.57
N ILE A 279 -3.06 8.23 -13.41
CA ILE A 279 -4.49 8.30 -13.09
C ILE A 279 -5.24 9.13 -14.12
N TYR A 280 -4.74 10.32 -14.44
CA TYR A 280 -5.41 11.22 -15.37
C TYR A 280 -5.61 10.55 -16.72
N PHE A 281 -4.53 10.07 -17.35
CA PHE A 281 -4.58 9.49 -18.69
C PHE A 281 -5.38 8.17 -18.71
N LEU A 282 -5.15 7.25 -17.76
CA LEU A 282 -5.91 6.00 -17.72
C LEU A 282 -7.40 6.27 -17.53
N SER A 283 -7.76 7.21 -16.66
CA SER A 283 -9.17 7.53 -16.42
C SER A 283 -9.82 8.14 -17.66
N THR A 284 -9.16 9.11 -18.30
CA THR A 284 -9.72 9.78 -19.50
C THR A 284 -9.78 8.87 -20.73
N GLU A 285 -8.76 8.05 -20.95
CA GLU A 285 -8.68 7.15 -22.10
C GLU A 285 -9.68 6.01 -21.96
N LEU A 286 -9.73 5.35 -20.80
CA LEU A 286 -10.73 4.30 -20.55
C LEU A 286 -12.15 4.86 -20.59
N ALA A 287 -12.39 6.06 -20.05
CA ALA A 287 -13.70 6.69 -20.16
C ALA A 287 -14.11 6.91 -21.62
N THR A 288 -13.17 7.34 -22.46
CA THR A 288 -13.39 7.54 -23.90
C THR A 288 -13.66 6.21 -24.62
N ILE A 289 -12.83 5.20 -24.39
CA ILE A 289 -12.96 3.86 -25.01
C ILE A 289 -14.27 3.20 -24.61
N LEU A 290 -14.66 3.30 -23.33
CA LEU A 290 -15.88 2.69 -22.79
C LEU A 290 -17.14 3.52 -23.07
N GLY A 291 -17.00 4.73 -23.61
CA GLY A 291 -18.12 5.65 -23.85
C GLY A 291 -18.84 6.08 -22.55
N ILE A 292 -18.12 6.18 -21.44
CA ILE A 292 -18.66 6.59 -20.13
C ILE A 292 -18.18 7.98 -19.74
N ARG A 293 -18.95 8.66 -18.88
CA ARG A 293 -18.55 9.94 -18.30
C ARG A 293 -18.18 9.71 -16.84
N ILE A 294 -16.96 10.07 -16.47
CA ILE A 294 -16.47 9.97 -15.10
C ILE A 294 -17.37 10.81 -14.19
N PHE A 295 -17.72 10.27 -13.02
CA PHE A 295 -18.60 10.90 -12.02
C PHE A 295 -20.01 11.23 -12.52
N LYS A 296 -20.51 10.54 -13.57
CA LYS A 296 -21.91 10.65 -14.02
C LYS A 296 -22.56 9.28 -14.12
N VAL A 297 -23.67 9.10 -13.40
CA VAL A 297 -24.53 7.91 -13.49
C VAL A 297 -25.30 7.96 -14.81
N LYS A 298 -25.38 6.84 -15.54
CA LYS A 298 -26.28 6.71 -16.70
C LYS A 298 -27.72 6.98 -16.25
N GLN A 299 -28.36 7.98 -16.85
CA GLN A 299 -29.80 8.17 -16.72
C GLN A 299 -30.45 7.13 -17.64
N GLY A 300 -31.28 6.25 -17.06
CA GLY A 300 -32.06 5.28 -17.80
C GLY A 300 -33.16 5.93 -18.64
#